data_AF-A0A1V5ASM6-F1
#
_entry.id   AF-A0A1V5ASM6-F1
#
_cell.length_a   1.000
_cell.length_b   1.000
_cell.length_c   1.000
_cell.angle_alpha   90.00
_cell.angle_beta   90.00
_cell.angle_gamma   90.00
#
_symmetry.space_group_name_H-M   'P 1'
#
loop_
_entity.id
_entity.type
_entity.pdbx_description
1 polymer ?
#
loop_
_entity_poly.entity_id
_entity_poly.type
_entity_poly.pdbx_seq_one_letter_code
_entity_poly.pdbx_strand_id
1 'polypeptide(L)'
;MTFIKAAGFEEDELLAVITELEAYRSIPGTTLNRYVHRVENSVETDCRAAFLKGVIVGTAISQHLVVDRGDAERRIEAEVRRRVSEILSELERV
;
A
#
# COMPACT_ATOMS: atom_id res chain seq x y z
N MET A 1 -17.74 10.96 7.96
CA MET A 1 -16.50 10.57 8.66
C MET A 1 -15.53 10.04 7.62
N THR A 2 -14.32 10.58 7.50
CA THR A 2 -13.34 10.09 6.51
C THR A 2 -12.79 8.73 6.96
N PHE A 3 -12.41 7.87 6.00
CA PHE A 3 -11.80 6.56 6.29
C PHE A 3 -10.62 6.66 7.27
N ILE A 4 -9.83 7.73 7.15
CA ILE A 4 -8.67 8.05 7.99
C ILE A 4 -9.07 8.22 9.46
N LYS A 5 -10.09 9.03 9.75
CA LYS A 5 -10.62 9.21 11.11
C LYS A 5 -11.30 7.94 11.64
N ALA A 6 -11.94 7.15 10.78
CA ALA A 6 -12.54 5.87 11.17
C ALA A 6 -11.50 4.79 11.50
N ALA A 7 -10.32 4.86 10.88
CA ALA A 7 -9.19 3.99 11.16
C ALA A 7 -8.35 4.45 12.37
N GLY A 8 -8.71 5.57 13.00
CA GLY A 8 -8.03 6.10 14.19
C GLY A 8 -6.77 6.92 13.89
N PHE A 9 -6.57 7.35 12.63
CA PHE A 9 -5.47 8.24 12.26
C PHE A 9 -5.89 9.70 12.36
N GLU A 10 -4.97 10.53 12.83
CA GLU A 10 -5.14 11.98 12.87
C GLU A 10 -4.82 12.62 11.51
N GLU A 11 -5.42 13.78 11.24
CA GLU A 11 -5.20 14.50 9.96
C GLU A 11 -3.74 14.95 9.80
N ASP A 12 -3.08 15.32 10.90
CA ASP A 12 -1.67 15.74 10.91
C ASP A 12 -0.74 14.56 10.58
N GLU A 13 -1.06 13.35 11.06
CA GLU A 13 -0.31 12.13 10.72
C GLU A 13 -0.39 11.85 9.22
N LEU A 14 -1.60 11.96 8.63
CA LEU A 14 -1.78 11.79 7.20
C LEU A 14 -0.99 12.84 6.40
N LEU A 15 -1.06 14.12 6.80
CA LEU A 15 -0.38 15.20 6.11
C LEU A 15 1.15 15.04 6.16
N ALA A 16 1.69 14.61 7.30
CA ALA A 16 3.10 14.31 7.47
C ALA A 16 3.54 13.19 6.52
N VAL A 17 2.78 12.09 6.46
CA VAL A 17 3.07 10.96 5.56
C VAL A 17 3.00 11.38 4.09
N ILE A 18 2.00 12.15 3.67
CA ILE A 18 1.90 12.64 2.27
C ILE A 18 3.11 13.51 1.93
N THR A 19 3.45 14.45 2.80
CA THR A 19 4.58 15.37 2.60
C THR A 19 5.89 14.59 2.46
N GLU A 20 6.10 13.59 3.31
CA GLU A 20 7.26 12.71 3.23
C GLU A 20 7.28 11.93 1.92
N LEU A 21 6.15 11.30 1.55
CA LEU A 21 6.02 10.51 0.32
C LEU A 21 6.26 11.32 -0.96
N GLU A 22 6.01 12.63 -0.94
CA GLU A 22 6.29 13.52 -2.08
C GLU A 22 7.71 14.10 -2.08
N ALA A 23 8.43 14.01 -0.96
CA ALA A 23 9.75 14.61 -0.78
C ALA A 23 10.79 14.09 -1.77
N TYR A 24 10.64 12.86 -2.30
CA TYR A 24 11.58 12.35 -3.31
C TYR A 24 11.65 13.22 -4.57
N ARG A 25 10.57 13.93 -4.91
CA ARG A 25 10.50 14.81 -6.09
C ARG A 25 11.39 16.03 -5.97
N SER A 26 11.74 16.44 -4.74
CA SER A 26 12.61 17.59 -4.49
C SER A 26 14.10 17.22 -4.43
N ILE A 27 14.44 15.93 -4.47
CA ILE A 27 15.83 15.45 -4.41
C ILE A 27 16.35 15.15 -5.83
N PRO A 28 17.30 15.94 -6.36
CA PRO A 28 17.85 15.71 -7.70
C PRO A 28 18.45 14.31 -7.85
N GLY A 29 18.13 13.63 -8.96
CA GLY A 29 18.64 12.28 -9.25
C GLY A 29 18.02 11.14 -8.42
N THR A 30 17.00 11.42 -7.59
CA THR A 30 16.22 10.39 -6.91
C THR A 30 15.03 9.99 -7.77
N THR A 31 14.74 8.69 -7.79
CA THR A 31 13.56 8.14 -8.46
C THR A 31 12.56 7.63 -7.43
N LEU A 32 11.30 7.52 -7.82
CA LEU A 32 10.26 6.91 -6.97
C LEU A 32 10.69 5.50 -6.51
N ASN A 33 11.33 4.71 -7.39
CA ASN A 33 11.82 3.38 -7.06
C ASN A 33 12.88 3.39 -5.94
N ARG A 34 13.87 4.32 -6.01
CA ARG A 34 14.86 4.49 -4.92
C ARG A 34 14.20 4.91 -3.62
N TYR A 35 13.16 5.71 -3.70
CA TYR A 35 12.42 6.17 -2.53
C TYR A 35 11.57 5.06 -1.89
N VAL A 36 10.88 4.24 -2.69
CA VAL A 36 10.16 3.05 -2.21
C VAL A 36 11.11 2.12 -1.46
N HIS A 37 12.29 1.83 -2.01
CA HIS A 37 13.29 1.03 -1.31
C HIS A 37 13.76 1.66 0.00
N ARG A 38 13.83 3.00 0.09
CA ARG A 38 14.16 3.68 1.35
C ARG A 38 13.06 3.45 2.39
N VAL A 39 11.78 3.59 1.99
CA VAL A 39 10.63 3.34 2.87
C VAL A 39 10.59 1.88 3.31
N GLU A 40 10.81 0.93 2.40
CA GLU A 40 10.89 -0.50 2.74
C GLU A 40 11.98 -0.80 3.78
N ASN A 41 13.14 -0.15 3.64
CA ASN A 41 14.27 -0.32 4.56
C ASN A 41 14.09 0.40 5.91
N SER A 42 13.17 1.38 6.01
CA SER A 42 12.87 2.05 7.28
C SER A 42 11.84 1.30 8.14
N VAL A 43 11.18 0.28 7.58
CA VAL A 43 10.24 -0.55 8.32
C VAL A 43 10.99 -1.55 9.19
N GLU A 44 10.72 -1.52 10.49
CA GLU A 44 11.26 -2.52 11.43
C GLU A 44 10.91 -3.95 10.99
N THR A 45 11.79 -4.90 11.28
CA THR A 45 11.63 -6.29 10.81
C THR A 45 10.29 -6.89 11.23
N ASP A 46 9.88 -6.63 12.46
CA ASP A 46 8.62 -7.14 13.03
C ASP A 46 7.38 -6.43 12.43
N CYS A 47 7.57 -5.26 11.83
CA CYS A 47 6.54 -4.46 11.19
C CYS A 47 6.43 -4.72 9.67
N ARG A 48 7.41 -5.39 9.05
CA ARG A 48 7.42 -5.67 7.59
C ARG A 48 6.16 -6.38 7.11
N ALA A 49 5.63 -7.31 7.88
CA ALA A 49 4.41 -8.03 7.51
C ALA A 49 3.18 -7.11 7.47
N ALA A 50 3.07 -6.15 8.39
CA ALA A 50 1.99 -5.17 8.40
C ALA A 50 2.11 -4.20 7.21
N PHE A 51 3.32 -3.72 6.93
CA PHE A 51 3.60 -2.89 5.76
C PHE A 51 3.21 -3.58 4.45
N LEU A 52 3.61 -4.84 4.27
CA LEU A 52 3.29 -5.62 3.07
C LEU A 52 1.77 -5.82 2.89
N LYS A 53 1.04 -6.11 3.98
CA LYS A 53 -0.43 -6.18 3.96
C LYS A 53 -1.04 -4.86 3.47
N GLY A 54 -0.53 -3.72 3.97
CA GLY A 54 -0.95 -2.39 3.54
C GLY A 54 -0.72 -2.13 2.05
N VAL A 55 0.47 -2.47 1.52
CA VAL A 55 0.80 -2.31 0.09
C VAL A 55 -0.13 -3.15 -0.80
N ILE A 56 -0.39 -4.40 -0.42
CA ILE A 56 -1.27 -5.31 -1.19
C ILE A 56 -2.70 -4.77 -1.20
N VAL A 57 -3.24 -4.38 -0.04
CA VAL A 57 -4.60 -3.83 0.08
C VAL A 57 -4.72 -2.51 -0.68
N GLY A 58 -3.75 -1.60 -0.53
CA GLY A 58 -3.73 -0.31 -1.23
C GLY A 58 -3.67 -0.47 -2.76
N THR A 59 -2.90 -1.44 -3.24
CA THR A 59 -2.82 -1.77 -4.67
C THR A 59 -4.16 -2.31 -5.19
N ALA A 60 -4.79 -3.24 -4.46
CA ALA A 60 -6.09 -3.79 -4.82
C ALA A 60 -7.18 -2.69 -4.87
N ILE A 61 -7.19 -1.77 -3.90
CA ILE A 61 -8.07 -0.60 -3.88
C ILE A 61 -7.83 0.28 -5.11
N SER A 62 -6.57 0.68 -5.37
CA SER A 62 -6.23 1.59 -6.47
C SER A 62 -6.62 1.02 -7.84
N GLN A 63 -6.41 -0.28 -8.07
CA GLN A 63 -6.79 -0.93 -9.33
C GLN A 63 -8.30 -1.01 -9.55
N HIS A 64 -9.10 -0.93 -8.49
CA HIS A 64 -10.55 -1.10 -8.55
C HIS A 64 -11.34 0.20 -8.39
N LEU A 65 -10.77 1.25 -7.78
CA LEU A 65 -11.37 2.60 -7.78
C LEU A 65 -11.37 3.26 -9.18
N VAL A 66 -10.50 2.81 -10.09
CA VAL A 66 -10.49 3.25 -11.49
C VAL A 66 -11.60 2.58 -12.31
N VAL A 67 -12.24 1.51 -11.80
CA VAL A 67 -13.25 0.71 -12.52
C VAL A 67 -14.49 0.48 -11.64
N ASP A 68 -15.32 1.51 -11.55
CA ASP A 68 -16.76 1.47 -11.27
C ASP A 68 -17.26 1.27 -9.81
N ARG A 69 -18.29 2.05 -9.45
CA ARG A 69 -18.78 2.40 -8.09
C ARG A 69 -19.70 1.38 -7.41
N GLY A 70 -19.71 0.11 -7.82
CA GLY A 70 -20.77 -0.83 -7.41
C GLY A 70 -20.49 -1.70 -6.17
N ASP A 71 -19.31 -2.31 -6.09
CA ASP A 71 -19.01 -3.34 -5.08
C ASP A 71 -17.48 -3.46 -4.85
N ALA A 72 -16.86 -2.35 -4.46
CA ALA A 72 -15.41 -2.27 -4.31
C ALA A 72 -14.88 -3.27 -3.26
N GLU A 73 -15.61 -3.44 -2.16
CA GLU A 73 -15.16 -4.24 -1.00
C GLU A 73 -15.07 -5.74 -1.30
N ARG A 74 -16.11 -6.35 -1.90
CA ARG A 74 -16.05 -7.77 -2.29
C ARG A 74 -15.02 -8.04 -3.38
N ARG A 75 -14.80 -7.07 -4.28
CA ARG A 75 -13.81 -7.21 -5.35
C ARG A 75 -12.38 -7.05 -4.81
N ILE A 76 -12.16 -6.12 -3.88
CA ILE A 76 -10.88 -6.02 -3.15
C ILE A 76 -10.59 -7.34 -2.42
N GLU A 77 -11.57 -7.91 -1.71
CA GLU A 77 -11.39 -9.19 -1.01
C GLU A 77 -11.05 -10.34 -1.97
N ALA A 78 -11.80 -10.46 -3.08
CA ALA A 78 -11.56 -11.48 -4.10
C ALA A 78 -10.17 -11.36 -4.74
N GLU A 79 -9.72 -10.13 -5.01
CA GLU A 79 -8.44 -9.87 -5.65
C GLU A 79 -7.26 -10.08 -4.70
N VAL A 80 -7.37 -9.63 -3.44
CA VAL A 80 -6.37 -9.94 -2.40
C VAL A 80 -6.21 -11.46 -2.28
N ARG A 81 -7.31 -12.21 -2.28
CA ARG A 81 -7.29 -13.68 -2.22
C ARG A 81 -6.64 -14.30 -3.47
N ARG A 82 -6.92 -13.77 -4.66
CA ARG A 82 -6.31 -14.22 -5.93
C ARG A 82 -4.79 -14.01 -5.92
N ARG A 83 -4.33 -12.80 -5.57
CA ARG A 83 -2.90 -12.45 -5.56
C ARG A 83 -2.11 -13.26 -4.54
N VAL A 84 -2.68 -13.46 -3.35
CA VAL A 84 -2.10 -14.34 -2.33
C VAL A 84 -1.98 -15.77 -2.87
N SER A 85 -3.00 -16.28 -3.57
CA SER A 85 -2.96 -17.62 -4.16
C SER A 85 -1.92 -17.77 -5.27
N GLU A 86 -1.73 -16.75 -6.12
CA GLU A 86 -0.68 -16.73 -7.15
C GLU A 86 0.72 -16.79 -6.52
N ILE A 87 0.98 -15.95 -5.52
CA ILE A 87 2.27 -15.91 -4.81
C ILE A 87 2.56 -17.26 -4.15
N LEU A 88 1.56 -17.86 -3.48
CA LEU A 88 1.72 -19.17 -2.86
C LEU A 88 1.99 -20.26 -3.90
N SER A 89 1.31 -20.22 -5.04
CA SER A 89 1.52 -21.18 -6.14
C SER A 89 2.90 -21.04 -6.80
N GLU A 90 3.45 -19.83 -6.87
CA GLU A 90 4.82 -19.59 -7.36
C GLU A 90 5.87 -20.11 -6.37
N LEU A 91 5.64 -19.95 -5.05
CA LEU A 91 6.52 -20.46 -4.01
C LEU A 91 6.51 -21.99 -3.91
N GLU A 92 5.39 -22.65 -4.20
CA GLU A 92 5.30 -24.13 -4.23
C GLU A 92 5.99 -24.77 -5.44
N ARG A 93 6.36 -23.98 -6.46
CA ARG A 93 7.03 -24.45 -7.68
C ARG A 93 8.56 -24.35 -7.62
N VAL A 94 9.12 -23.85 -6.51
CA VAL A 94 10.56 -23.72 -6.23
C VAL A 94 10.97 -24.79 -5.23
#